data_AF-A0A5C4QGI9-F1
#
_entry.id   AF-A0A5C4QGI9-F1
#
_cell.length_a   1.000
_cell.length_b   1.000
_cell.length_c   1.000
_cell.angle_alpha   90.00
_cell.angle_beta   90.00
_cell.angle_gamma   90.00
#
_symmetry.space_group_name_H-M   'P 1'
#
loop_
_entity.id
_entity.type
_entity.pdbx_description
1 polymer ?
#
loop_
_entity_poly.entity_id
_entity_poly.type
_entity_poly.pdbx_seq_one_letter_code
_entity_poly.pdbx_strand_id
1 'polypeptide(L)'
;MVRQIFAEFLAGIGLFAIAEGLTANHVPCPSAHDRARNRHRSGIAWSKSAVRVILTNPRYTGRQVWNKQRNDEVLLDVDDVAMGHTGVMRWNARAKWMVSKDITHEPLIDDATFEQAQAILQRRGRGTGGQTSDSAPATRTSSGA
;
A
#
# COMPACT_ATOMS: atom_id res chain seq x y z
N MET A 1 7.27 -11.83 15.24
CA MET A 1 6.61 -10.54 14.93
C MET A 1 5.70 -10.61 13.70
N VAL A 2 6.20 -10.78 12.47
CA VAL A 2 5.33 -10.83 11.26
C VAL A 2 4.21 -11.86 11.38
N ARG A 3 4.53 -13.10 11.76
CA ARG A 3 3.54 -14.18 11.98
C ARG A 3 2.41 -13.78 12.94
N GLN A 4 2.74 -13.10 14.04
CA GLN A 4 1.79 -12.61 15.03
C GLN A 4 0.86 -11.54 14.45
N ILE A 5 1.40 -10.57 13.70
CA ILE A 5 0.61 -9.52 13.04
C ILE A 5 -0.43 -10.14 12.10
N PHE A 6 -0.05 -11.16 11.32
CA PHE A 6 -0.98 -11.88 10.46
C PHE A 6 -2.05 -12.63 11.28
N ALA A 7 -1.64 -13.35 12.34
CA ALA A 7 -2.57 -14.07 13.21
C ALA A 7 -3.59 -13.15 13.88
N GLU A 8 -3.15 -12.05 14.49
CA GLU A 8 -4.03 -11.05 15.12
C GLU A 8 -4.97 -10.40 14.10
N PHE A 9 -4.48 -10.09 12.89
CA PHE A 9 -5.31 -9.51 11.84
C PHE A 9 -6.38 -10.50 11.34
N LEU A 10 -6.02 -11.77 11.16
CA LEU A 10 -6.94 -12.83 10.76
C LEU A 10 -7.95 -13.18 11.86
N ALA A 11 -7.58 -13.00 13.13
CA ALA A 11 -8.49 -13.04 14.27
C ALA A 11 -9.47 -11.84 14.31
N GLY A 12 -9.39 -10.93 13.34
CA GLY A 12 -10.31 -9.81 13.15
C GLY A 12 -9.84 -8.50 13.78
N ILE A 13 -8.71 -8.51 14.51
CA ILE A 13 -8.20 -7.32 15.21
C ILE A 13 -7.90 -6.20 14.20
N GLY A 14 -8.31 -4.98 14.55
CA GLY A 14 -8.13 -3.80 13.71
C GLY A 14 -6.66 -3.38 13.61
N LEU A 15 -6.27 -2.76 12.49
CA LEU A 15 -4.88 -2.33 12.26
C LEU A 15 -4.35 -1.37 13.34
N PHE A 16 -5.21 -0.53 13.91
CA PHE A 16 -4.84 0.38 15.00
C PHE A 16 -4.62 -0.37 16.31
N ALA A 17 -5.54 -1.26 16.69
CA ALA A 17 -5.42 -2.08 17.90
C ALA A 17 -4.17 -2.99 17.87
N ILE A 18 -3.83 -3.56 16.70
CA ILE A 18 -2.56 -4.27 16.52
C ILE A 18 -1.37 -3.34 16.77
N ALA A 19 -1.37 -2.14 16.17
CA ALA A 19 -0.28 -1.18 16.35
C ALA A 19 -0.12 -0.72 17.81
N GLU A 20 -1.22 -0.49 18.52
CA GLU A 20 -1.21 -0.16 19.95
C GLU A 20 -0.67 -1.32 20.77
N GLY A 21 -1.14 -2.55 20.54
CA GLY A 21 -0.64 -3.75 21.22
C GLY A 21 0.86 -3.97 21.01
N LEU A 22 1.35 -3.78 19.78
CA LEU A 22 2.79 -3.86 19.47
C LEU A 22 3.60 -2.79 20.20
N THR A 23 3.06 -1.57 20.30
CA THR A 23 3.69 -0.46 21.02
C THR A 23 3.74 -0.72 22.52
N ALA A 24 2.63 -1.20 23.09
CA ALA A 24 2.52 -1.54 24.52
C ALA A 24 3.44 -2.69 24.92
N ASN A 25 3.62 -3.68 24.03
CA ASN A 25 4.52 -4.81 24.24
C ASN A 25 6.00 -4.47 23.99
N HIS A 26 6.35 -3.18 23.84
CA HIS A 26 7.71 -2.70 23.57
C HIS A 26 8.42 -3.38 22.40
N VAL A 27 7.66 -3.79 21.38
CA VAL A 27 8.23 -4.40 20.17
C VAL A 27 8.90 -3.28 19.36
N PRO A 28 10.23 -3.35 19.12
CA PRO A 28 10.91 -2.31 18.36
C PRO A 28 10.33 -2.22 16.94
N CYS A 29 9.96 -1.01 16.54
CA CYS A 29 9.45 -0.80 15.19
C CYS A 29 10.59 -0.94 14.16
N PRO A 30 10.34 -1.50 12.96
CA PRO A 30 11.38 -1.65 11.92
C PRO A 30 12.08 -0.34 11.55
N SER A 31 11.38 0.81 11.64
CA SER A 31 11.95 2.14 11.41
C SER A 31 12.87 2.64 12.51
N ALA A 32 12.83 2.05 13.71
CA ALA A 32 13.76 2.37 14.79
C ALA A 32 15.15 1.75 14.57
N HIS A 33 15.27 0.69 13.79
CA HIS A 33 16.57 0.05 13.50
C HIS A 33 17.51 0.89 12.63
N ASP A 34 16.97 1.77 11.78
CA ASP A 34 17.77 2.70 10.96
C ASP A 34 17.20 4.12 11.09
N ARG A 35 17.59 4.80 12.17
CA ARG A 35 17.12 6.16 12.50
C ARG A 35 17.59 7.19 11.48
N ALA A 36 18.79 7.03 10.91
CA ALA A 36 19.36 7.96 9.94
C ALA A 36 18.50 8.02 8.67
N ARG A 37 18.07 6.85 8.17
CA ARG A 37 17.22 6.75 6.97
C ARG A 37 15.75 7.07 7.26
N ASN A 38 15.31 6.89 8.51
CA ASN A 38 13.92 7.08 8.94
C ASN A 38 13.71 8.29 9.87
N ARG A 39 14.52 9.33 9.75
CA ARG A 39 14.46 10.54 10.63
C ARG A 39 13.07 11.18 10.73
N HIS A 40 12.25 11.01 9.69
CA HIS A 40 10.91 11.55 9.55
C HIS A 40 9.82 10.71 10.26
N ARG A 41 10.21 9.61 10.91
CA ARG A 41 9.32 8.77 11.73
C ARG A 41 9.70 8.97 13.19
N SER A 42 8.71 9.04 14.09
CA SER A 42 8.98 9.21 15.53
C SER A 42 9.83 8.06 16.09
N GLY A 43 9.65 6.82 15.58
CA GLY A 43 10.39 5.64 16.02
C GLY A 43 9.95 5.09 17.38
N ILE A 44 9.05 5.80 18.07
CA ILE A 44 8.59 5.53 19.43
C ILE A 44 7.43 4.53 19.46
N ALA A 45 6.58 4.54 18.43
CA ALA A 45 5.38 3.70 18.38
C ALA A 45 5.17 3.10 16.99
N TRP A 46 4.46 1.98 16.96
CA TRP A 46 3.96 1.39 15.72
C TRP A 46 2.85 2.24 15.14
N SER A 47 2.87 2.44 13.82
CA SER A 47 1.78 3.10 13.10
C SER A 47 0.89 2.06 12.40
N LYS A 48 -0.39 2.37 12.24
CA LYS A 48 -1.30 1.62 11.37
C LYS A 48 -0.72 1.41 9.96
N SER A 49 -0.05 2.43 9.42
CA SER A 49 0.58 2.35 8.10
C SER A 49 1.69 1.31 8.05
N ALA A 50 2.49 1.18 9.11
CA ALA A 50 3.52 0.14 9.21
C ALA A 50 2.91 -1.27 9.23
N VAL A 51 1.84 -1.48 10.02
CA VAL A 51 1.10 -2.76 10.04
C VAL A 51 0.54 -3.08 8.65
N ARG A 52 -0.05 -2.10 7.97
CA ARG A 52 -0.58 -2.28 6.61
C ARG A 52 0.51 -2.60 5.59
N VAL A 53 1.69 -1.98 5.69
CA VAL A 53 2.84 -2.31 4.82
C VAL A 53 3.26 -3.76 5.02
N ILE A 54 3.26 -4.25 6.26
CA ILE A 54 3.60 -5.64 6.54
C ILE A 54 2.58 -6.59 5.90
N LEU A 55 1.29 -6.36 6.16
CA LEU A 55 0.21 -7.20 5.65
C LEU A 55 0.10 -7.21 4.12
N THR A 56 0.69 -6.24 3.42
CA THR A 56 0.59 -6.12 1.95
C THR A 56 1.88 -6.46 1.22
N ASN A 57 2.91 -6.94 1.92
CA ASN A 57 4.20 -7.26 1.32
C ASN A 57 4.31 -8.75 0.99
N PRO A 58 4.23 -9.15 -0.30
CA PRO A 58 4.31 -10.57 -0.68
C PRO A 58 5.67 -11.21 -0.42
N ARG A 59 6.70 -10.43 -0.04
CA ARG A 59 7.99 -11.00 0.36
C ARG A 59 7.87 -11.94 1.56
N TYR A 60 6.86 -11.78 2.41
CA TYR A 60 6.69 -12.67 3.55
C TYR A 60 6.23 -14.09 3.18
N THR A 61 5.80 -14.33 1.94
CA THR A 61 5.52 -15.67 1.42
C THR A 61 6.76 -16.34 0.80
N GLY A 62 7.96 -15.78 1.00
CA GLY A 62 9.21 -16.32 0.45
C GLY A 62 9.45 -15.93 -1.02
N ARG A 63 8.54 -15.18 -1.64
CA ARG A 63 8.66 -14.74 -3.05
C ARG A 63 9.44 -13.42 -3.17
N GLN A 64 10.25 -13.28 -4.21
CA GLN A 64 10.85 -11.98 -4.57
C GLN A 64 9.82 -11.08 -5.26
N VAL A 65 9.95 -9.76 -5.07
CA VAL A 65 9.03 -8.76 -5.64
C VAL A 65 9.82 -7.62 -6.23
N TRP A 66 9.69 -7.39 -7.54
CA TRP A 66 10.38 -6.32 -8.28
C TRP A 66 9.38 -5.49 -9.09
N ASN A 67 9.90 -4.51 -9.84
CA ASN A 67 9.12 -3.55 -10.64
C ASN A 67 8.13 -2.70 -9.81
N LYS A 68 8.51 -2.34 -8.58
CA LYS A 68 7.67 -1.49 -7.72
C LYS A 68 7.66 -0.02 -8.13
N GLN A 69 8.75 0.45 -8.73
CA GLN A 69 8.92 1.79 -9.25
C GLN A 69 9.40 1.72 -10.70
N ARG A 70 9.01 2.70 -11.51
CA ARG A 70 9.52 2.92 -12.85
C ARG A 70 10.01 4.36 -12.99
N ASN A 71 10.93 4.58 -13.92
CA ASN A 71 11.34 5.91 -14.34
C ASN A 71 10.52 6.28 -15.58
N ASP A 72 9.74 7.36 -15.49
CA ASP A 72 9.00 7.92 -16.62
C ASP A 72 9.77 9.15 -17.12
N GLU A 73 10.17 9.20 -18.38
CA GLU A 73 10.66 10.43 -18.99
C GLU A 73 9.48 11.32 -19.37
N VAL A 74 9.46 12.54 -18.84
CA VAL A 74 8.42 13.54 -19.10
C VAL A 74 9.09 14.77 -19.69
N LEU A 75 8.50 15.37 -20.72
CA LEU A 75 8.98 16.66 -21.23
C LEU A 75 8.93 17.70 -20.11
N LEU A 76 9.98 18.52 -20.02
CA LEU A 76 10.00 19.65 -19.09
C LEU A 76 8.95 20.71 -19.46
N ASP A 77 8.74 20.93 -20.76
CA ASP A 77 7.72 21.84 -21.29
C ASP A 77 7.09 21.23 -22.55
N VAL A 78 5.78 21.31 -22.67
CA VAL A 78 5.02 20.79 -23.83
C VAL A 78 5.05 21.79 -24.99
N ASP A 79 5.22 23.08 -24.71
CA ASP A 79 5.24 24.16 -25.70
C ASP A 79 6.67 24.50 -26.17
N ASP A 80 7.71 24.01 -25.47
CA ASP A 80 9.13 24.10 -25.88
C ASP A 80 9.87 22.76 -25.71
N VAL A 81 9.78 21.93 -26.74
CA VAL A 81 10.36 20.57 -26.80
C VAL A 81 11.89 20.56 -26.75
N ALA A 82 12.56 21.70 -27.06
CA ALA A 82 14.02 21.79 -27.05
C ALA A 82 14.61 21.80 -25.62
N MET A 83 13.79 22.03 -24.60
CA MET A 83 14.22 22.12 -23.20
C MET A 83 14.49 20.74 -22.55
N GLY A 84 14.11 19.65 -23.23
CA GLY A 84 14.47 18.28 -22.89
C GLY A 84 13.48 17.54 -22.00
N HIS A 85 13.90 16.37 -21.50
CA HIS A 85 13.10 15.47 -20.67
C HIS A 85 13.69 15.35 -19.25
N THR A 86 12.82 15.14 -18.27
CA THR A 86 13.21 14.81 -16.90
C THR A 86 12.68 13.44 -16.48
N GLY A 87 13.51 12.66 -15.80
CA GLY A 87 13.15 11.34 -15.28
C GLY A 87 12.35 11.47 -13.98
N VAL A 88 11.05 11.19 -14.04
CA VAL A 88 10.17 11.18 -12.87
C VAL A 88 10.01 9.75 -12.37
N MET A 89 10.48 9.48 -11.15
CA MET A 89 10.29 8.16 -10.53
C MET A 89 8.85 8.02 -10.02
N ARG A 90 8.09 7.10 -10.62
CA ARG A 90 6.70 6.82 -10.25
C ARG A 90 6.53 5.41 -9.68
N TRP A 91 5.68 5.27 -8.68
CA TRP A 91 5.28 3.95 -8.18
C TRP A 91 4.38 3.26 -9.21
N ASN A 92 4.72 2.01 -9.52
CA ASN A 92 3.86 1.17 -10.33
C ASN A 92 2.62 0.75 -9.54
N ALA A 93 1.48 0.66 -10.23
CA ALA A 93 0.29 0.00 -9.69
C ALA A 93 0.64 -1.41 -9.23
N ARG A 94 0.05 -1.88 -8.12
CA ARG A 94 0.40 -3.19 -7.55
C ARG A 94 0.22 -4.36 -8.52
N ALA A 95 -0.72 -4.27 -9.46
CA ALA A 95 -0.91 -5.27 -10.51
C ALA A 95 0.29 -5.39 -11.49
N LYS A 96 1.15 -4.38 -11.54
CA LYS A 96 2.38 -4.38 -12.36
C LYS A 96 3.61 -4.83 -11.58
N TRP A 97 3.48 -5.10 -10.29
CA TRP A 97 4.58 -5.66 -9.50
C TRP A 97 4.78 -7.10 -9.94
N MET A 98 6.02 -7.42 -10.30
CA MET A 98 6.37 -8.78 -10.66
C MET A 98 6.78 -9.53 -9.40
N VAL A 99 6.17 -10.70 -9.21
CA VAL A 99 6.44 -11.58 -8.08
C VAL A 99 7.06 -12.86 -8.63
N SER A 100 8.11 -13.36 -7.97
CA SER A 100 8.75 -14.63 -8.33
C SER A 100 7.73 -15.76 -8.33
N LYS A 101 7.83 -16.62 -9.35
CA LYS A 101 7.04 -17.86 -9.42
C LYS A 101 7.46 -18.84 -8.33
N ASP A 102 8.75 -18.89 -8.04
CA ASP A 102 9.34 -19.78 -7.04
C ASP A 102 9.61 -19.07 -5.72
N ILE A 103 9.60 -19.86 -4.64
CA ILE A 103 10.05 -19.43 -3.31
C ILE A 103 11.57 -19.28 -3.36
N THR A 104 12.04 -18.10 -2.96
CA THR A 104 13.45 -17.68 -3.04
C THR A 104 14.13 -17.65 -1.66
N HIS A 105 13.34 -17.67 -0.59
CA HIS A 105 13.82 -17.68 0.78
C HIS A 105 12.74 -18.26 1.70
N GLU A 106 13.14 -18.66 2.91
CA GLU A 106 12.23 -19.27 3.89
C GLU A 106 10.99 -18.38 4.13
N PRO A 107 9.77 -18.89 3.83
CA PRO A 107 8.55 -18.12 3.98
C PRO A 107 8.24 -17.88 5.46
N LEU A 108 7.92 -16.62 5.80
CA LEU A 108 7.42 -16.28 7.13
C LEU A 108 5.93 -16.60 7.29
N ILE A 109 5.18 -16.69 6.19
CA ILE A 109 3.77 -17.11 6.14
C ILE A 109 3.53 -17.88 4.84
N ASP A 110 2.53 -18.75 4.82
CA ASP A 110 2.10 -19.39 3.57
C ASP A 110 1.27 -18.44 2.67
N ASP A 111 1.12 -18.83 1.40
CA ASP A 111 0.36 -18.04 0.41
C ASP A 111 -1.13 -17.92 0.83
N ALA A 112 -1.72 -18.96 1.42
CA ALA A 112 -3.13 -18.96 1.84
C ALA A 112 -3.42 -17.92 2.93
N THR A 113 -2.55 -17.83 3.94
CA THR A 113 -2.60 -16.84 5.02
C THR A 113 -2.51 -15.43 4.45
N PHE A 114 -1.61 -15.22 3.48
CA PHE A 114 -1.43 -13.94 2.83
C PHE A 114 -2.66 -13.52 2.01
N GLU A 115 -3.23 -14.44 1.23
CA GLU A 115 -4.43 -14.23 0.42
C GLU A 115 -5.66 -13.92 1.26
N GLN A 116 -5.87 -14.64 2.36
CA GLN A 116 -6.95 -14.35 3.32
C GLN A 116 -6.83 -12.93 3.88
N ALA A 117 -5.61 -12.52 4.27
CA ALA A 117 -5.37 -11.16 4.74
C ALA A 117 -5.66 -10.11 3.64
N GLN A 118 -5.29 -10.38 2.38
CA GLN A 118 -5.62 -9.49 1.25
C GLN A 118 -7.13 -9.39 1.06
N ALA A 119 -7.87 -10.51 1.12
CA ALA A 119 -9.31 -10.52 0.95
C ALA A 119 -10.01 -9.65 2.01
N ILE A 120 -9.60 -9.73 3.28
CA ILE A 120 -10.13 -8.89 4.36
C ILE A 120 -9.79 -7.41 4.10
N LEU A 121 -8.55 -7.09 3.71
CA LEU A 121 -8.15 -5.71 3.39
C LEU A 121 -8.99 -5.11 2.24
N GLN A 122 -9.27 -5.89 1.20
CA GLN A 122 -10.08 -5.45 0.07
C GLN A 122 -11.55 -5.25 0.42
N ARG A 123 -12.11 -6.10 1.29
CA ARG A 123 -13.46 -5.93 1.82
C ARG A 123 -13.57 -4.63 2.64
N ARG A 124 -12.60 -4.40 3.55
CA ARG A 124 -12.54 -3.18 4.38
C ARG A 124 -12.30 -1.91 3.56
N GLY A 125 -11.53 -1.99 2.46
CA GLY A 125 -11.27 -0.85 1.57
C GLY A 125 -12.45 -0.41 0.71
N ARG A 126 -13.42 -1.31 0.45
CA ARG A 126 -14.63 -0.98 -0.32
C ARG A 126 -15.74 -0.32 0.51
N GLY A 127 -15.62 -0.31 1.84
CA GLY A 127 -16.67 0.18 2.76
C GLY A 127 -16.65 1.68 3.08
N THR A 128 -15.78 2.50 2.45
CA THR A 128 -15.64 3.93 2.80
C THR A 128 -15.70 4.87 1.60
N GLY A 129 -16.24 4.41 0.47
CA GLY A 129 -16.45 5.20 -0.75
C GLY A 129 -17.92 5.19 -1.17
N GLY A 130 -18.80 5.70 -0.31
CA GLY A 130 -20.22 5.83 -0.60
C GLY A 130 -20.56 7.15 -1.27
N GLN A 131 -20.91 7.07 -2.55
CA GLN A 131 -22.01 7.81 -3.19
C GLN A 131 -21.92 9.36 -3.18
N THR A 132 -21.41 9.94 -4.26
CA THR A 132 -22.01 11.15 -4.81
C THR A 132 -22.85 10.73 -6.00
N SER A 133 -24.16 10.89 -5.80
CA SER A 133 -25.26 10.57 -6.67
C SER A 133 -25.01 11.02 -8.10
N ASP A 134 -25.29 10.07 -8.99
CA ASP A 134 -25.77 10.29 -10.34
C ASP A 134 -26.82 11.42 -10.35
N SER A 135 -26.65 12.40 -11.22
CA SER A 135 -27.70 13.33 -11.62
C SER A 135 -27.65 13.45 -13.12
N ALA A 136 -28.65 12.79 -13.72
CA ALA A 136 -28.93 12.70 -15.15
C ALA A 136 -29.07 14.08 -15.83
N PRO A 137 -28.90 14.15 -17.16
CA PRO A 137 -28.89 15.40 -17.91
C PRO A 137 -30.31 15.94 -18.13
N ALA A 138 -30.54 17.21 -17.79
CA ALA A 138 -31.77 17.91 -18.15
C ALA A 138 -31.71 18.38 -19.61
N THR A 139 -32.54 17.78 -20.47
CA THR A 139 -32.78 18.23 -21.84
C THR A 139 -33.75 19.42 -21.88
N ARG A 140 -33.33 20.48 -22.60
CA ARG A 140 -34.07 21.51 -23.40
C ARG A 140 -35.44 22.02 -22.93
N THR A 141 -35.62 23.34 -23.03
CA THR A 141 -36.72 23.96 -23.80
C THR A 141 -36.35 25.37 -24.25
N SER A 142 -36.57 25.62 -25.54
CA SER A 142 -36.54 26.89 -26.26
C SER A 142 -37.92 27.56 -26.23
N SER A 143 -38.00 28.87 -26.00
CA SER A 143 -39.00 29.84 -26.50
C SER A 143 -38.56 31.21 -25.94
N GLY A 144 -38.39 32.31 -26.69
CA GLY A 144 -39.22 32.83 -27.76
C GLY A 144 -40.08 33.96 -27.20
N ALA A 145 -39.58 35.20 -27.28
CA ALA A 145 -40.30 36.47 -27.30
C ALA A 145 -39.34 37.59 -27.74
#